data_AF-A0A820SZH9-F1
#
_entry.id   AF-A0A820SZH9-F1
#
_cell.length_a   1.000
_cell.length_b   1.000
_cell.length_c   1.000
_cell.angle_alpha   90.00
_cell.angle_beta   90.00
_cell.angle_gamma   90.00
#
_symmetry.space_group_name_H-M   'P 1'
#
loop_
_entity.id
_entity.type
_entity.pdbx_description
1 polymer ?
#
loop_
_entity_poly.entity_id
_entity_poly.type
_entity_poly.pdbx_seq_one_letter_code
_entity_poly.pdbx_strand_id
1 'polypeptide(L)' 'MVVAVNKMDTTEPPYSDKRFDEIKTEVSAFIKKTGYNPAAVAFVPISGWHG' A
#
# COMPACT_ATOMS: atom_id res chain seq x y z
N MET A 1 4.91 -8.00 -9.56
CA MET A 1 4.79 -7.93 -8.08
C MET A 1 3.57 -7.10 -7.76
N VAL A 2 2.79 -7.48 -6.76
CA VAL A 2 1.62 -6.72 -6.28
C VAL A 2 1.79 -6.49 -4.79
N VAL A 3 1.52 -5.27 -4.33
CA VAL A 3 1.56 -4.89 -2.91
C VAL A 3 0.12 -4.73 -2.44
N ALA A 4 -0.34 -5.67 -1.63
CA ALA A 4 -1.63 -5.58 -0.95
C ALA A 4 -1.45 -4.82 0.38
N VAL A 5 -1.98 -3.60 0.44
CA VAL A 5 -1.99 -2.80 1.67
C VAL A 5 -3.21 -3.24 2.48
N ASN A 6 -2.99 -4.15 3.43
CA ASN A 6 -4.04 -4.79 4.20
C ASN A 6 -4.43 -3.98 5.46
N LYS A 7 -5.56 -4.34 6.06
CA LYS A 7 -6.14 -3.76 7.29
C LYS A 7 -6.55 -2.29 7.14
N MET A 8 -6.95 -1.89 5.93
CA MET A 8 -7.41 -0.51 5.67
C MET A 8 -8.63 -0.11 6.50
N ASP A 9 -9.43 -1.07 6.95
CA ASP A 9 -10.55 -0.87 7.88
C ASP A 9 -10.12 -0.35 9.26
N THR A 10 -8.87 -0.62 9.66
CA THR A 10 -8.33 -0.22 10.98
C THR A 10 -7.56 1.10 10.97
N THR A 11 -7.46 1.78 9.82
CA THR A 11 -6.82 3.09 9.78
C THR A 11 -7.66 4.12 10.54
N GLU A 12 -7.06 5.25 10.92
CA GLU A 12 -7.78 6.37 11.54
C GLU A 12 -7.75 7.60 10.61
N PRO A 13 -8.89 8.02 10.03
CA PRO A 13 -10.19 7.32 10.00
C PRO A 13 -10.14 6.01 9.19
N PRO A 14 -11.11 5.10 9.35
CA PRO A 14 -11.18 3.88 8.54
C PRO A 14 -11.13 4.17 7.04
N TYR A 15 -10.36 3.38 6.30
CA TYR A 15 -10.10 3.56 4.86
C TYR A 15 -9.51 4.92 4.50
N SER A 16 -8.54 5.39 5.30
CA SER A 16 -7.87 6.69 5.08
C SER A 16 -6.95 6.65 3.87
N ASP A 17 -7.29 7.42 2.84
CA ASP A 17 -6.45 7.62 1.64
C ASP A 17 -5.07 8.16 2.00
N LYS A 18 -5.00 9.09 2.96
CA LYS A 18 -3.73 9.64 3.45
C LYS A 18 -2.81 8.54 3.96
N ARG A 19 -3.35 7.59 4.73
CA ARG A 19 -2.56 6.48 5.27
C ARG A 19 -2.06 5.55 4.17
N PHE A 20 -2.90 5.31 3.16
CA PHE A 20 -2.52 4.52 1.99
C PHE A 20 -1.39 5.20 1.19
N ASP A 21 -1.49 6.49 0.93
CA ASP A 21 -0.49 7.24 0.16
C ASP A 21 0.87 7.34 0.87
N GLU A 22 0.87 7.47 2.19
CA GLU A 22 2.08 7.37 3.02
C GLU A 22 2.78 6.02 2.81
N ILE A 23 2.04 4.91 2.98
CA ILE A 23 2.57 3.54 2.83
C ILE A 23 3.06 3.33 1.39
N LYS A 24 2.28 3.76 0.40
CA LYS A 24 2.64 3.64 -1.02
C LYS A 24 3.95 4.35 -1.31
N THR A 25 4.17 5.54 -0.75
CA THR A 25 5.39 6.32 -0.96
C THR A 25 6.61 5.65 -0.35
N GLU A 26 6.52 5.23 0.92
CA GLU A 26 7.62 4.56 1.63
C GLU A 26 7.99 3.23 0.97
N VAL A 27 7.00 2.41 0.64
CA VAL A 27 7.22 1.11 0.00
C VAL A 27 7.74 1.29 -1.43
N SER A 28 7.26 2.30 -2.17
CA SER A 28 7.80 2.63 -3.51
C SER A 28 9.27 3.02 -3.46
N ALA A 29 9.70 3.79 -2.46
CA ALA A 29 11.09 4.14 -2.26
C ALA A 29 11.94 2.91 -1.90
N PHE A 30 11.41 2.02 -1.04
CA PHE A 30 12.07 0.79 -0.66
C PHE A 30 12.28 -0.17 -1.84
N ILE A 31 11.23 -0.47 -2.61
CA ILE A 31 11.33 -1.40 -3.76
C ILE A 31 12.24 -0.85 -4.86
N LYS A 32 12.28 0.48 -5.05
CA LYS A 32 13.22 1.13 -5.96
C LYS A 32 14.66 0.92 -5.50
N LYS A 33 14.93 1.03 -4.20
CA LYS A 33 16.26 0.77 -3.62
C LYS A 33 16.68 -0.71 -3.76
N THR A 34 15.73 -1.64 -3.69
CA THR A 34 15.96 -3.07 -3.91
C THR A 34 16.16 -3.44 -5.39
N GLY A 35 15.89 -2.51 -6.33
CA GLY A 35 16.11 -2.69 -7.77
C GLY A 35 14.86 -3.03 -8.59
N TYR A 36 13.67 -3.00 -8.00
CA TYR A 36 12.41 -3.16 -8.72
C TYR A 36 11.90 -1.83 -9.26
N ASN A 37 11.21 -1.85 -10.41
CA ASN A 37 10.54 -0.67 -10.95
C ASN A 37 9.20 -0.42 -10.23
N PRO A 38 9.06 0.63 -9.40
CA PRO A 38 7.81 0.90 -8.68
C PRO A 38 6.62 1.19 -9.62
N ALA A 39 6.85 1.71 -10.83
CA ALA A 39 5.78 1.97 -11.79
C ALA A 39 5.14 0.68 -12.35
N ALA A 40 5.84 -0.45 -12.26
CA ALA A 40 5.34 -1.77 -12.67
C ALA A 40 4.67 -2.53 -11.52
N VAL A 41 4.53 -1.93 -10.34
CA VAL A 41 3.98 -2.55 -9.13
C VAL A 41 2.62 -1.95 -8.82
N ALA A 42 1.59 -2.78 -8.80
CA ALA A 42 0.26 -2.38 -8.39
C ALA A 42 0.18 -2.35 -6.85
N PHE A 43 -0.36 -1.25 -6.32
CA PHE A 43 -0.69 -1.10 -4.90
C PHE A 43 -2.20 -1.21 -4.77
N VAL A 44 -2.67 -2.19 -3.99
CA VAL A 44 -4.10 -2.47 -3.83
C VAL A 44 -4.46 -2.33 -2.35
N PRO A 45 -5.30 -1.36 -1.97
CA PRO A 45 -5.83 -1.29 -0.61
C PRO A 45 -6.86 -2.41 -0.42
N ILE A 46 -6.69 -3.22 0.63
CA ILE A 46 -7.62 -4.32 0.95
C ILE A 46 -7.95 -4.35 2.46
N SER A 47 -9.08 -4.98 2.79
CA SER A 47 -9.34 -5.50 4.12
C SER A 47 -9.59 -7.00 4.01
N GLY A 48 -8.59 -7.81 4.40
CA GLY A 48 -8.76 -9.25 4.42
C GLY A 48 -9.86 -9.75 5.38
N TRP A 49 -10.35 -8.89 6.27
CA TRP A 49 -11.43 -9.21 7.20
C TRP A 49 -12.82 -8.94 6.61
N HIS A 50 -12.98 -7.85 5.85
CA HIS A 50 -14.28 -7.44 5.31
C HIS A 50 -14.54 -7.98 3.89
N GLY A 51 -13.51 -8.50 3.21
CA GLY A 51 -13.60 -8.95 1.82
C GLY A 51 -13.68 -7.79 0.83
#